data_AF-A0A919LLJ6-F1
#
_entry.id   AF-A0A919LLJ6-F1
#
_cell.length_a   1.000
_cell.length_b   1.000
_cell.length_c   1.000
_cell.angle_alpha   90.00
_cell.angle_beta   90.00
_cell.angle_gamma   90.00
#
_symmetry.space_group_name_H-M   'P 1'
#
loop_
_entity.id
_entity.type
_entity.pdbx_description
1 polymer ?
#
loop_
_entity_poly.entity_id
_entity_poly.type
_entity_poly.pdbx_seq_one_letter_code
_entity_poly.pdbx_strand_id
1 'polypeptide(L)'
;MFISGAVRQVSWASQIWLVLAEVGTAGQRQALMRRLQQQPPAIAMNTPYLRHHHIVALLQSGLREEAVAEIKAYWGAMVAYGADTFWEIFDPQHPDFSPYGSKLINSYCHAWSCTPAWFIRQYGL
;
A
#
# COMPACT_ATOMS: atom_id res chain seq x y z
N MET A 1 9.17 8.11 12.94
CA MET A 1 8.77 6.76 12.53
C MET A 1 8.59 5.93 13.79
N PHE A 2 7.63 5.02 13.77
CA PHE A 2 7.35 4.08 14.84
C PHE A 2 8.19 2.80 14.66
N ILE A 3 8.52 2.18 15.79
CA ILE A 3 9.27 0.92 15.85
C ILE A 3 8.37 -0.22 16.33
N SER A 4 8.70 -1.45 15.95
CA SER A 4 7.98 -2.66 16.36
C SER A 4 8.93 -3.74 16.89
N GLY A 5 8.52 -4.40 17.98
CA GLY A 5 9.25 -5.51 18.61
C GLY A 5 10.55 -5.11 19.34
N ALA A 6 11.15 -6.08 20.03
CA ALA A 6 12.37 -5.87 20.83
C ALA A 6 13.58 -5.42 19.99
N VAL A 7 13.63 -5.84 18.72
CA VAL A 7 14.68 -5.48 17.75
C VAL A 7 14.44 -4.12 17.07
N ARG A 8 13.40 -3.38 17.49
CA ARG A 8 13.11 -2.00 17.04
C ARG A 8 12.98 -1.89 15.52
N GLN A 9 12.32 -2.87 14.90
CA GLN A 9 12.09 -2.94 13.46
C GLN A 9 11.28 -1.72 12.97
N VAL A 10 11.59 -1.22 11.78
CA VAL A 10 10.78 -0.22 11.08
C VAL A 10 10.20 -0.85 9.82
N SER A 11 8.86 -0.89 9.74
CA SER A 11 8.11 -1.47 8.61
C SER A 11 7.06 -0.49 8.10
N TRP A 12 6.66 -0.62 6.83
CA TRP A 12 5.54 0.14 6.26
C TRP A 12 4.25 -0.06 7.06
N ALA A 13 3.94 -1.31 7.41
CA ALA A 13 2.72 -1.67 8.12
C ALA A 13 2.56 -0.91 9.44
N SER A 14 3.61 -0.83 10.27
CA SER A 14 3.54 -0.12 11.55
C SER A 14 3.24 1.37 11.37
N GLN A 15 3.76 2.00 10.31
CA GLN A 15 3.52 3.42 10.08
C GLN A 15 2.10 3.65 9.59
N ILE A 16 1.65 2.86 8.62
CA ILE A 16 0.31 2.97 8.02
C ILE A 16 -0.75 2.83 9.11
N TRP A 17 -0.69 1.76 9.92
CA TRP A 17 -1.70 1.52 10.95
C TRP A 17 -1.74 2.59 12.04
N LEU A 18 -0.59 3.13 12.45
CA LEU A 18 -0.56 4.19 13.47
C LEU A 18 -0.96 5.57 12.92
N VAL A 19 -0.79 5.80 11.61
CA VAL A 19 -1.38 6.96 10.92
C VAL A 19 -2.90 6.83 10.86
N LEU A 20 -3.43 5.67 10.47
CA LEU A 20 -4.87 5.41 10.43
C LEU A 20 -5.52 5.49 11.81
N ALA A 21 -4.81 5.06 12.86
CA ALA A 21 -5.23 5.18 14.25
C ALA A 21 -5.13 6.61 14.82
N GLU A 22 -4.76 7.60 13.98
CA GLU A 22 -4.69 9.01 14.33
C GLU A 22 -3.72 9.35 15.48
N VAL A 23 -2.67 8.55 15.65
CA VAL A 23 -1.65 8.82 16.67
C VAL A 23 -0.88 10.10 16.31
N GLY A 24 -0.72 10.99 17.29
CA GLY A 24 -0.06 12.28 17.11
C GLY A 24 -0.97 13.34 16.46
N THR A 25 -0.37 14.41 15.93
CA THR A 25 -1.11 15.48 15.24
C THR A 25 -1.26 15.21 13.75
N ALA A 26 -2.22 15.87 13.09
CA ALA A 26 -2.40 15.78 11.64
C ALA A 26 -1.13 16.17 10.87
N GLY A 27 -0.43 17.23 11.30
CA GLY A 27 0.84 17.65 10.71
C GLY A 27 1.96 16.60 10.88
N GLN A 28 2.02 15.93 12.03
CA GLN A 28 2.97 14.83 12.25
C GLN A 28 2.69 13.63 11.34
N ARG A 29 1.41 13.26 11.15
CA ARG A 29 1.02 12.16 10.26
C ARG A 29 1.33 12.48 8.80
N GLN A 30 0.98 13.69 8.33
CA GLN A 30 1.32 14.12 6.98
C GLN A 30 2.84 14.13 6.73
N ALA A 31 3.61 14.69 7.66
CA ALA A 31 5.08 14.68 7.57
C ALA A 31 5.66 13.26 7.60
N LEU A 32 5.09 12.36 8.40
CA LEU A 32 5.47 10.95 8.41
C LEU A 32 5.23 10.31 7.04
N MET A 33 4.03 10.46 6.46
CA MET A 33 3.70 9.87 5.16
C MET A 33 4.65 10.33 4.05
N ARG A 34 4.97 11.64 3.98
CA ARG A 34 5.97 12.16 3.03
C ARG A 34 7.37 11.60 3.29
N ARG A 35 7.75 11.49 4.56
CA ARG A 35 9.05 10.91 4.93
C ARG A 35 9.18 9.45 4.49
N LEU A 36 8.11 8.65 4.52
CA LEU A 36 8.15 7.25 4.07
C LEU A 36 8.43 7.11 2.57
N GLN A 37 8.01 8.08 1.75
CA GLN A 37 8.34 8.10 0.33
C GLN A 37 9.83 8.39 0.10
N GLN A 38 10.42 9.28 0.91
CA GLN A 38 11.83 9.66 0.82
C GLN A 38 12.77 8.63 1.46
N GLN A 39 12.29 7.96 2.52
CA GLN A 39 13.04 7.01 3.35
C GLN A 39 12.16 5.77 3.57
N PRO A 40 11.97 4.93 2.53
CA PRO A 40 11.12 3.75 2.63
C PRO A 40 11.65 2.78 3.69
N PRO A 41 10.80 2.30 4.62
CA PRO A 41 11.14 1.22 5.53
C PRO A 41 11.66 -0.02 4.80
N ALA A 42 12.60 -0.73 5.43
CA ALA A 42 13.21 -1.94 4.86
C ALA A 42 12.19 -3.08 4.61
N ILE A 43 11.14 -3.15 5.43
CA ILE A 43 10.08 -4.16 5.27
C ILE A 43 8.93 -3.57 4.48
N ALA A 44 8.88 -3.97 3.20
CA ALA A 44 7.98 -3.52 2.16
C ALA A 44 6.54 -4.06 2.31
N MET A 45 5.68 -3.64 1.38
CA MET A 45 4.29 -4.10 1.25
C MET A 45 4.20 -5.07 0.07
N ASN A 46 3.74 -6.31 0.33
CA ASN A 46 3.72 -7.38 -0.68
C ASN A 46 2.33 -7.62 -1.32
N THR A 47 1.29 -6.93 -0.84
CA THR A 47 -0.09 -7.19 -1.26
C THR A 47 -0.86 -5.90 -1.55
N PRO A 48 -1.80 -5.93 -2.50
CA PRO A 48 -2.74 -4.83 -2.69
C PRO A 48 -3.61 -4.57 -1.46
N TYR A 49 -3.81 -5.57 -0.60
CA TYR A 49 -4.49 -5.41 0.69
C TYR A 49 -3.78 -4.39 1.58
N LEU A 50 -2.47 -4.48 1.80
CA LEU A 50 -1.77 -3.48 2.61
C LEU A 50 -1.65 -2.14 1.87
N ARG A 51 -1.53 -2.17 0.53
CA ARG A 51 -1.52 -0.96 -0.30
C ARG A 51 -2.85 -0.20 -0.24
N HIS A 52 -4.00 -0.87 -0.09
CA HIS A 52 -5.27 -0.21 0.17
C HIS A 52 -5.16 0.72 1.39
N HIS A 53 -4.66 0.20 2.51
CA HIS A 53 -4.50 0.97 3.74
C HIS A 53 -3.48 2.09 3.59
N HIS A 54 -2.43 1.89 2.79
CA HIS A 54 -1.49 2.96 2.42
C HIS A 54 -2.20 4.12 1.70
N ILE A 55 -3.06 3.83 0.72
CA ILE A 55 -3.86 4.84 0.02
C ILE A 55 -4.80 5.57 0.99
N VAL A 56 -5.48 4.85 1.89
CA VAL A 56 -6.35 5.48 2.90
C VAL A 56 -5.52 6.43 3.79
N ALA A 57 -4.32 6.01 4.22
CA ALA A 57 -3.45 6.83 5.06
C ALA A 57 -2.96 8.11 4.34
N LEU A 58 -2.68 8.03 3.03
CA LEU A 58 -2.36 9.20 2.21
C LEU A 58 -3.55 10.16 2.13
N LEU A 59 -4.74 9.65 1.81
CA LEU A 59 -5.97 10.44 1.71
C LEU A 59 -6.33 11.10 3.05
N GLN A 60 -6.28 10.38 4.17
CA GLN A 60 -6.53 10.90 5.52
C GLN A 60 -5.48 11.95 5.94
N SER A 61 -4.28 11.90 5.37
CA SER A 61 -3.21 12.88 5.60
C SER A 61 -3.26 14.06 4.62
N GLY A 62 -4.30 14.18 3.79
CA GLY A 62 -4.45 15.25 2.80
C GLY A 62 -3.51 15.15 1.60
N LEU A 63 -2.89 13.99 1.38
CA LEU A 63 -1.91 13.74 0.32
C LEU A 63 -2.60 13.10 -0.90
N ARG A 64 -3.55 13.85 -1.48
CA ARG A 64 -4.43 13.36 -2.55
C ARG A 64 -3.67 13.05 -3.84
N GLU A 65 -2.76 13.91 -4.25
CA GLU A 65 -1.99 13.73 -5.50
C GLU A 65 -1.08 12.50 -5.39
N GLU A 66 -0.44 12.32 -4.24
CA GLU A 66 0.38 11.15 -3.94
C GLU A 66 -0.45 9.87 -3.92
N ALA A 67 -1.68 9.90 -3.41
CA ALA A 67 -2.60 8.77 -3.46
C ALA A 67 -2.97 8.38 -4.90
N VAL A 68 -3.27 9.35 -5.76
CA VAL A 68 -3.57 9.10 -7.18
C VAL A 68 -2.35 8.54 -7.91
N ALA A 69 -1.17 9.10 -7.66
CA ALA A 69 0.07 8.62 -8.25
C ALA A 69 0.36 7.16 -7.86
N GLU A 70 0.18 6.82 -6.58
CA GLU A 70 0.37 5.46 -6.07
C GLU A 70 -0.64 4.47 -6.66
N ILE A 71 -1.92 4.86 -6.79
CA ILE A 71 -2.94 4.01 -7.45
C ILE A 71 -2.52 3.69 -8.88
N LYS A 72 -2.15 4.72 -9.66
CA LYS A 72 -1.72 4.57 -11.05
C LYS A 72 -0.45 3.73 -11.16
N ALA A 73 0.52 3.94 -10.28
CA ALA A 73 1.78 3.20 -10.31
C ALA A 73 1.56 1.71 -9.99
N TYR A 74 0.87 1.40 -8.89
CA TYR A 74 0.79 0.02 -8.40
C TYR A 74 -0.27 -0.81 -9.14
N TRP A 75 -1.50 -0.33 -9.27
CA TRP A 75 -2.54 -1.06 -10.02
C TRP A 75 -2.38 -0.92 -11.53
N GLY A 76 -1.89 0.22 -12.01
CA GLY A 76 -1.57 0.38 -13.43
C GLY A 76 -0.45 -0.55 -13.88
N ALA A 77 0.50 -0.91 -13.01
CA ALA A 77 1.47 -1.94 -13.33
C ALA A 77 0.80 -3.30 -13.58
N MET A 78 -0.14 -3.75 -12.73
CA MET A 78 -0.89 -5.00 -12.99
C MET A 78 -1.62 -4.95 -14.34
N VAL A 79 -2.24 -3.83 -14.68
CA VAL A 79 -2.88 -3.63 -16.00
C VAL A 79 -1.86 -3.71 -17.14
N ALA A 80 -0.69 -3.09 -16.99
CA ALA A 80 0.38 -3.14 -17.98
C ALA A 80 0.97 -4.55 -18.16
N TYR A 81 0.93 -5.38 -17.12
CA TYR A 81 1.25 -6.82 -17.19
C TYR A 81 0.16 -7.65 -17.89
N GLY A 82 -0.96 -7.06 -18.28
CA GLY A 82 -2.06 -7.74 -18.96
C GLY A 82 -3.05 -8.41 -18.01
N ALA A 83 -3.18 -7.93 -16.77
CA ALA A 83 -4.14 -8.47 -15.83
C ALA A 83 -5.60 -8.12 -16.22
N ASP A 84 -6.44 -9.13 -16.42
CA ASP A 84 -7.89 -8.97 -16.55
C ASP A 84 -8.58 -8.67 -15.21
N THR A 85 -8.00 -9.16 -14.11
CA THR A 85 -8.46 -9.00 -12.73
C THR A 85 -7.28 -8.72 -11.79
N PHE A 86 -7.51 -8.02 -10.69
CA PHE A 86 -6.42 -7.71 -9.74
C PHE A 86 -6.05 -8.90 -8.87
N TRP A 87 -4.74 -9.07 -8.67
CA TRP A 87 -4.13 -10.26 -8.07
C TRP A 87 -4.10 -10.19 -6.54
N GLU A 88 -4.04 -11.34 -5.88
CA GLU A 88 -3.92 -11.47 -4.43
C GLU A 88 -2.59 -10.91 -3.92
N ILE A 89 -1.52 -11.30 -4.60
CA ILE A 89 -0.13 -11.01 -4.27
C ILE A 89 0.47 -10.26 -5.47
N PHE A 90 1.11 -9.12 -5.20
CA PHE A 90 1.82 -8.38 -6.22
C PHE A 90 2.94 -7.55 -5.60
N ASP A 91 4.18 -7.98 -5.83
CA ASP A 91 5.36 -7.17 -5.62
C ASP A 91 5.99 -6.86 -6.99
N PRO A 92 5.93 -5.61 -7.49
CA PRO A 92 6.54 -5.24 -8.76
C PRO A 92 8.03 -5.56 -8.87
N GLN A 93 8.76 -5.59 -7.74
CA GLN A 93 10.19 -5.89 -7.71
C GLN A 93 10.47 -7.40 -7.73
N HIS A 94 9.50 -8.21 -7.29
CA HIS A 94 9.61 -9.66 -7.24
C HIS A 94 8.32 -10.32 -7.78
N PRO A 95 8.05 -10.26 -9.10
CA PRO A 95 6.78 -10.71 -9.68
C PRO A 95 6.46 -12.20 -9.46
N ASP A 96 7.47 -13.02 -9.19
CA ASP A 96 7.32 -14.46 -8.90
C ASP A 96 7.05 -14.76 -7.41
N PHE A 97 6.98 -13.73 -6.56
CA PHE A 97 6.77 -13.90 -5.12
C PHE A 97 5.45 -14.63 -4.82
N SER A 98 5.54 -15.61 -3.93
CA SER A 98 4.39 -16.32 -3.38
C SER A 98 4.65 -16.65 -1.91
N PRO A 99 3.76 -16.28 -0.99
CA PRO A 99 3.85 -16.74 0.39
C PRO A 99 3.57 -18.25 0.52
N TYR A 100 3.05 -18.89 -0.53
CA TYR A 100 2.73 -20.31 -0.57
C TYR A 100 3.85 -21.17 -1.17
N GLY A 101 4.97 -20.54 -1.57
CA GLY A 101 6.11 -21.23 -2.20
C GLY A 101 5.96 -21.48 -3.70
N SER A 102 4.83 -21.12 -4.32
CA SER A 102 4.65 -21.19 -5.78
C SER A 102 3.61 -20.19 -6.26
N LYS A 103 3.95 -19.36 -7.25
CA LYS A 103 2.99 -18.41 -7.85
C LYS A 103 1.78 -19.08 -8.49
N LEU A 104 1.90 -20.36 -8.87
CA LEU A 104 0.80 -21.12 -9.47
C LEU A 104 -0.41 -21.26 -8.55
N ILE A 105 -0.22 -21.14 -7.22
CA ILE A 105 -1.29 -21.22 -6.24
C ILE A 105 -1.71 -19.85 -5.69
N ASN A 106 -1.09 -18.75 -6.14
CA ASN A 106 -1.59 -17.41 -5.85
C ASN A 106 -2.94 -17.23 -6.57
N SER A 107 -3.88 -16.51 -5.96
CA SER A 107 -5.08 -16.09 -6.68
C SER A 107 -4.79 -14.88 -7.58
N TYR A 108 -5.21 -14.98 -8.84
CA TYR A 108 -5.12 -13.89 -9.84
C TYR A 108 -6.43 -13.10 -9.98
N CYS A 109 -7.43 -13.39 -9.15
CA CYS A 109 -8.67 -12.63 -9.06
C CYS A 109 -9.09 -12.53 -7.59
N HIS A 110 -8.60 -11.51 -6.89
CA HIS A 110 -8.78 -11.38 -5.45
C HIS A 110 -9.41 -10.03 -5.08
N ALA A 111 -10.59 -10.08 -4.46
CA ALA A 111 -11.44 -8.91 -4.26
C ALA A 111 -10.84 -7.86 -3.30
N TRP A 112 -9.95 -8.26 -2.39
CA TRP A 112 -9.24 -7.29 -1.53
C TRP A 112 -8.37 -6.29 -2.33
N SER A 113 -8.16 -6.56 -3.62
CA SER A 113 -7.32 -5.78 -4.53
C SER A 113 -8.14 -4.84 -5.41
N CYS A 114 -9.48 -4.88 -5.36
CA CYS A 114 -10.34 -4.07 -6.23
C CYS A 114 -10.73 -2.70 -5.64
N THR A 115 -10.10 -2.29 -4.54
CA THR A 115 -10.40 -1.03 -3.85
C THR A 115 -10.12 0.27 -4.63
N PRO A 116 -9.30 0.32 -5.70
CA PRO A 116 -9.28 1.49 -6.59
C PRO A 116 -10.65 1.92 -7.10
N ALA A 117 -11.55 0.97 -7.37
CA ALA A 117 -12.91 1.29 -7.78
C ALA A 117 -13.65 2.12 -6.72
N TRP A 118 -13.47 1.78 -5.44
CA TRP A 118 -14.04 2.54 -4.33
C TRP A 118 -13.37 3.91 -4.18
N PHE A 119 -12.03 3.98 -4.21
CA PHE A 119 -11.31 5.24 -4.10
C PHE A 119 -11.73 6.25 -5.17
N ILE A 120 -11.78 5.82 -6.44
CA ILE A 120 -12.17 6.66 -7.58
C ILE A 120 -13.60 7.20 -7.41
N ARG A 121 -14.53 6.34 -7.01
CA ARG A 121 -15.95 6.73 -6.88
C ARG A 121 -16.22 7.57 -5.65
N GLN A 122 -15.69 7.17 -4.50
CA GLN A 122 -15.98 7.82 -3.21
C GLN A 122 -15.28 9.16 -3.06
N TYR A 123 -14.05 9.30 -3.59
CA TYR A 123 -13.26 10.52 -3.47
C TYR A 123 -13.22 11.34 -4.77
N GLY A 124 -13.90 10.89 -5.84
CA GLY A 124 -13.88 11.55 -7.15
C GLY A 124 -12.47 11.76 -7.69
N LEU A 125 -11.61 10.74 -7.58
CA LEU A 125 -10.20 10.80 -7.99
C LEU A 125 -10.04 10.86 -9.51
#